data_AF-A0A0C2IDB7-F1
#
_entry.id   AF-A0A0C2IDB7-F1
#
_cell.length_a   1.000
_cell.length_b   1.000
_cell.length_c   1.000
_cell.angle_alpha   90.00
_cell.angle_beta   90.00
_cell.angle_gamma   90.00
#
_symmetry.space_group_name_H-M   'P 1'
#
loop_
_entity.id
_entity.type
_entity.pdbx_description
1 polymer ?
#
loop_
_entity_poly.entity_id
_entity_poly.type
_entity_poly.pdbx_seq_one_letter_code
_entity_poly.pdbx_strand_id
1 'polypeptide(L)'
;MESLSTTTLRDALVRQKPFVPCTSRRTGNTKYIPWPKPQIRVWSEFNIQTLNDSYGHVLDTALPRYLVDNLTMPADFFKNLTVSDDKAPLHFIGWNDATVMPLVKWSMQHMGLHTGTALFHRYTDARGTTVAKLPQAPNKLTVDHLVYLQNPHRDTLVVGLGRTSTKWRSVAAMRNPGDARGENTWPIRQLANLCAQSGTRYGYIQTDEELAVCCFGAKPPTSDKADTGARWQEPHNKWDDWSVSLMVVPWNTELCGSGDASGGGARRILTTELAPWWLCMLALSDGHRPLVETKEIVAIDSWERVYLHKECRWVRRHRYSSWEVPADPPPPSAYETPEPGNAATLAADVGANGQNWFDLIDPATIDLTGANFDGMWPV
;
A
#
# COMPACT_ATOMS: atom_id res chain seq x y z
N MET A 1 7.59 38.70 -12.35
CA MET A 1 7.31 37.30 -12.74
C MET A 1 6.77 36.62 -11.51
N GLU A 2 5.45 36.45 -11.43
CA GLU A 2 4.85 35.61 -10.39
C GLU A 2 5.37 34.19 -10.62
N SER A 3 6.03 33.61 -9.62
CA SER A 3 6.41 32.20 -9.66
C SER A 3 5.10 31.40 -9.70
N LEU A 4 4.77 30.79 -10.84
CA LEU A 4 3.71 29.80 -10.89
C LEU A 4 4.03 28.72 -9.85
N SER A 5 3.20 28.60 -8.82
CA SER A 5 3.36 27.56 -7.82
C SER A 5 3.20 26.20 -8.51
N THR A 6 4.27 25.41 -8.52
CA THR A 6 4.24 24.06 -9.07
C THR A 6 3.32 23.18 -8.24
N THR A 7 2.23 22.71 -8.84
CA THR A 7 1.30 21.75 -8.20
C THR A 7 1.98 20.39 -8.05
N THR A 8 2.07 19.90 -6.81
CA THR A 8 2.60 18.56 -6.50
C THR A 8 1.51 17.50 -6.57
N LEU A 9 1.92 16.21 -6.57
CA LEU A 9 0.97 15.10 -6.45
C LEU A 9 0.13 15.22 -5.18
N ARG A 10 0.75 15.63 -4.07
CA ARG A 10 0.07 15.86 -2.81
C ARG A 10 -1.02 16.92 -2.93
N ASP A 11 -0.74 18.05 -3.59
CA ASP A 11 -1.71 19.12 -3.78
C ASP A 11 -2.92 18.64 -4.59
N ALA A 12 -2.72 17.73 -5.55
CA ALA A 12 -3.81 17.12 -6.32
C ALA A 12 -4.64 16.10 -5.52
N LEU A 13 -4.04 15.42 -4.53
CA LEU A 13 -4.73 14.45 -3.67
C LEU A 13 -5.33 15.08 -2.39
N VAL A 14 -4.89 16.28 -2.01
CA VAL A 14 -5.38 16.99 -0.83
C VAL A 14 -6.18 18.20 -1.26
N ARG A 15 -7.43 17.97 -1.65
CA ARG A 15 -8.33 19.02 -2.13
C ARG A 15 -9.54 19.17 -1.22
N GLN A 16 -9.90 20.42 -0.97
CA GLN A 16 -11.12 20.75 -0.23
C GLN A 16 -12.34 20.34 -1.04
N LYS A 17 -13.31 19.73 -0.37
CA LYS A 17 -14.53 19.24 -1.00
C LYS A 17 -15.76 19.88 -0.39
N PRO A 18 -16.83 20.07 -1.18
CA PRO A 18 -18.08 20.55 -0.63
C PRO A 18 -18.70 19.49 0.28
N PHE A 19 -19.50 19.95 1.23
CA PHE A 19 -20.42 19.09 1.95
C PHE A 19 -21.49 18.56 0.99
N VAL A 20 -21.76 17.25 1.05
CA VAL A 20 -22.81 16.61 0.26
C VAL A 20 -23.89 16.11 1.23
N PRO A 21 -25.11 16.69 1.20
CA PRO A 21 -26.17 16.29 2.12
C PRO A 21 -26.66 14.87 1.83
N CYS A 22 -27.04 14.16 2.89
CA CYS A 22 -27.65 12.84 2.82
C CYS A 22 -29.09 12.87 3.33
N THR A 23 -30.02 12.56 2.43
CA THR A 23 -31.47 12.46 2.70
C THR A 23 -31.99 11.03 2.53
N SER A 24 -31.10 10.09 2.22
CA SER A 24 -31.43 8.68 2.04
C SER A 24 -32.09 8.10 3.30
N ARG A 25 -33.12 7.28 3.09
CA ARG A 25 -33.75 6.57 4.20
C ARG A 25 -32.87 5.41 4.65
N ARG A 26 -32.87 5.12 5.94
CA ARG A 26 -32.21 3.93 6.48
C ARG A 26 -32.89 2.68 5.94
N THR A 27 -32.20 1.94 5.08
CA THR A 27 -32.61 0.58 4.69
C THR A 27 -31.57 -0.44 5.16
N GLY A 28 -31.86 -1.74 5.04
CA GLY A 28 -30.93 -2.79 5.41
C GLY A 28 -29.69 -2.87 4.49
N ASN A 29 -28.58 -3.36 5.04
CA ASN A 29 -27.42 -3.77 4.25
C ASN A 29 -27.69 -5.09 3.52
N THR A 30 -26.98 -5.34 2.42
CA THR A 30 -26.95 -6.67 1.78
C THR A 30 -26.36 -7.69 2.75
N LYS A 31 -26.98 -8.87 2.85
CA LYS A 31 -26.57 -9.92 3.80
C LYS A 31 -26.45 -11.25 3.09
N TYR A 32 -25.40 -11.98 3.44
CA TYR A 32 -25.25 -13.37 3.03
C TYR A 32 -24.48 -14.15 4.09
N ILE A 33 -25.16 -15.08 4.76
CA ILE A 33 -24.66 -15.79 5.94
C ILE A 33 -23.27 -16.43 5.72
N PRO A 34 -22.97 -17.04 4.56
CA PRO A 34 -21.67 -17.65 4.29
C PRO A 34 -20.50 -16.69 4.08
N TRP A 35 -20.71 -15.37 3.98
CA TRP A 35 -19.58 -14.44 3.85
C TRP A 35 -18.66 -14.51 5.08
N PRO A 36 -17.35 -14.23 4.91
CA PRO A 36 -16.39 -14.22 6.01
C PRO A 36 -16.85 -13.38 7.20
N LYS A 37 -16.38 -13.71 8.40
CA LYS A 37 -16.63 -12.93 9.63
C LYS A 37 -15.29 -12.44 10.18
N PRO A 38 -14.72 -11.36 9.61
CA PRO A 38 -13.40 -10.89 10.02
C PRO A 38 -13.44 -10.27 11.41
N GLN A 39 -12.41 -10.55 12.21
CA GLN A 39 -12.12 -9.80 13.43
C GLN A 39 -11.60 -8.41 13.06
N ILE A 40 -12.29 -7.37 13.53
CA ILE A 40 -11.97 -5.97 13.21
C ILE A 40 -10.92 -5.46 14.20
N ARG A 41 -9.83 -4.86 13.68
CA ARG A 41 -8.85 -4.10 14.46
C ARG A 41 -8.57 -2.75 13.78
N VAL A 42 -8.12 -1.79 14.56
CA VAL A 42 -7.67 -0.48 14.02
C VAL A 42 -6.35 -0.68 13.27
N TRP A 43 -6.23 -0.05 12.10
CA TRP A 43 -4.99 -0.04 11.32
C TRP A 43 -4.12 1.15 11.71
N SER A 44 -3.47 1.08 12.87
CA SER A 44 -2.71 2.20 13.46
C SER A 44 -1.60 2.75 12.56
N GLU A 45 -0.99 1.88 11.75
CA GLU A 45 0.09 2.24 10.82
C GLU A 45 -0.44 2.99 9.59
N PHE A 46 -1.74 2.95 9.30
CA PHE A 46 -2.34 3.69 8.19
C PHE A 46 -2.60 5.14 8.60
N ASN A 47 -1.54 5.90 8.78
CA ASN A 47 -1.58 7.30 9.21
C ASN A 47 -0.71 8.19 8.32
N ILE A 48 -0.87 9.52 8.44
CA ILE A 48 -0.15 10.49 7.60
C ILE A 48 1.37 10.46 7.79
N GLN A 49 1.85 10.13 8.99
CA GLN A 49 3.28 10.07 9.29
C GLN A 49 3.92 8.92 8.51
N THR A 50 3.35 7.71 8.63
CA THR A 50 3.81 6.54 7.88
C THR A 50 3.71 6.76 6.37
N LEU A 51 2.66 7.42 5.88
CA LEU A 51 2.53 7.80 4.47
C LEU A 51 3.66 8.74 4.01
N ASN A 52 3.99 9.75 4.80
CA ASN A 52 5.06 10.70 4.47
C ASN A 52 6.43 10.03 4.50
N ASP A 53 6.69 9.18 5.49
CA ASP A 53 7.96 8.47 5.60
C ASP A 53 8.16 7.50 4.43
N SER A 54 7.09 6.83 3.99
CA SER A 54 7.14 5.82 2.93
C SER A 54 7.08 6.41 1.50
N TYR A 55 6.24 7.41 1.25
CA TYR A 55 5.93 7.94 -0.08
C TYR A 55 6.03 9.46 -0.21
N GLY A 56 6.52 10.18 0.81
CA GLY A 56 6.68 11.64 0.75
C GLY A 56 7.47 12.12 -0.48
N HIS A 57 8.54 11.40 -0.83
CA HIS A 57 9.36 11.66 -2.02
C HIS A 57 8.54 11.66 -3.33
N VAL A 58 7.49 10.82 -3.44
CA VAL A 58 6.59 10.79 -4.60
C VAL A 58 5.51 11.85 -4.49
N LEU A 59 4.93 12.00 -3.30
CA LEU A 59 3.85 12.96 -3.03
C LEU A 59 4.28 14.41 -3.28
N ASP A 60 5.53 14.74 -2.95
CA ASP A 60 6.05 16.10 -3.06
C ASP A 60 6.69 16.38 -4.43
N THR A 61 6.59 15.44 -5.37
CA THR A 61 7.02 15.63 -6.75
C THR A 61 6.01 16.46 -7.55
N ALA A 62 6.52 17.39 -8.37
CA ALA A 62 5.70 18.23 -9.26
C ALA A 62 4.99 17.41 -10.33
N LEU A 63 3.70 17.65 -10.52
CA LEU A 63 2.93 17.00 -11.58
C LEU A 63 3.20 17.66 -12.94
N PRO A 64 3.23 16.86 -14.02
CA PRO A 64 3.18 17.39 -15.38
C PRO A 64 1.95 18.26 -15.60
N ARG A 65 2.13 19.37 -16.33
CA ARG A 65 1.06 20.35 -16.58
C ARG A 65 -0.21 19.75 -17.19
N TYR A 66 -0.06 18.80 -18.12
CA TYR A 66 -1.21 18.11 -18.73
C TYR A 66 -2.06 17.32 -17.72
N LEU A 67 -1.50 16.86 -16.60
CA LEU A 67 -2.29 16.23 -15.55
C LEU A 67 -3.00 17.29 -14.71
N VAL A 68 -2.29 18.36 -14.35
CA VAL A 68 -2.83 19.48 -13.56
C VAL A 68 -4.03 20.12 -14.28
N ASP A 69 -3.89 20.41 -15.57
CA ASP A 69 -4.93 21.04 -16.39
C ASP A 69 -6.18 20.15 -16.55
N ASN A 70 -6.03 18.83 -16.38
CA ASN A 70 -7.13 17.85 -16.48
C ASN A 70 -7.69 17.42 -15.12
N LEU A 71 -7.25 18.01 -14.00
CA LEU A 71 -7.81 17.70 -12.68
C LEU A 71 -9.27 18.14 -12.62
N THR A 72 -10.16 17.20 -12.33
CA THR A 72 -11.59 17.49 -12.17
C THR A 72 -11.83 18.32 -10.92
N MET A 73 -12.49 19.47 -11.00
CA MET A 73 -12.72 20.33 -9.83
C MET A 73 -13.81 19.77 -8.91
N PRO A 74 -13.59 19.69 -7.58
CA PRO A 74 -14.58 19.13 -6.65
C PRO A 74 -15.92 19.88 -6.66
N ALA A 75 -15.86 21.22 -6.72
CA ALA A 75 -17.04 22.06 -6.71
C ALA A 75 -17.97 21.80 -7.91
N ASP A 76 -17.40 21.51 -9.08
CA ASP A 76 -18.17 21.23 -10.28
C ASP A 76 -18.72 19.80 -10.28
N PHE A 77 -17.90 18.83 -9.86
CA PHE A 77 -18.31 17.42 -9.84
C PHE A 77 -19.45 17.13 -8.86
N PHE A 78 -19.38 17.74 -7.67
CA PHE A 78 -20.35 17.53 -6.60
C PHE A 78 -21.47 18.59 -6.58
N LYS A 79 -21.52 19.46 -7.59
CA LYS A 79 -22.53 20.52 -7.68
C LYS A 79 -23.93 19.93 -7.65
N ASN A 80 -24.74 20.38 -6.69
CA ASN A 80 -26.12 19.93 -6.48
C ASN A 80 -26.28 18.42 -6.22
N LEU A 81 -25.20 17.71 -5.86
CA LEU A 81 -25.32 16.31 -5.48
C LEU A 81 -26.01 16.20 -4.12
N THR A 82 -26.94 15.27 -4.00
CA THR A 82 -27.57 14.89 -2.73
C THR A 82 -27.68 13.37 -2.69
N VAL A 83 -27.23 12.78 -1.57
CA VAL A 83 -27.30 11.33 -1.37
C VAL A 83 -28.72 10.96 -0.95
N SER A 84 -29.52 10.56 -1.94
CA SER A 84 -30.96 10.25 -1.77
C SER A 84 -31.26 8.75 -1.80
N ASP A 85 -30.37 7.93 -2.36
CA ASP A 85 -30.54 6.49 -2.52
C ASP A 85 -29.21 5.72 -2.47
N ASP A 86 -29.29 4.41 -2.72
CA ASP A 86 -28.17 3.47 -2.70
C ASP A 86 -27.21 3.62 -3.87
N LYS A 87 -27.62 4.31 -4.93
CA LYS A 87 -26.80 4.54 -6.11
C LYS A 87 -25.96 5.80 -5.94
N ALA A 88 -26.39 6.74 -5.11
CA ALA A 88 -25.66 7.99 -4.89
C ALA A 88 -24.19 7.81 -4.44
N PRO A 89 -23.82 6.84 -3.56
CA PRO A 89 -22.42 6.53 -3.25
C PRO A 89 -21.55 6.20 -4.48
N LEU A 90 -22.14 5.75 -5.59
CA LEU A 90 -21.42 5.46 -6.83
C LEU A 90 -20.87 6.74 -7.50
N HIS A 91 -21.44 7.92 -7.23
CA HIS A 91 -20.85 9.19 -7.67
C HIS A 91 -19.50 9.45 -7.01
N PHE A 92 -19.35 9.11 -5.73
CA PHE A 92 -18.08 9.26 -5.00
C PHE A 92 -17.03 8.27 -5.50
N ILE A 93 -17.47 7.08 -5.91
CA ILE A 93 -16.58 6.12 -6.57
C ILE A 93 -16.16 6.64 -7.94
N GLY A 94 -17.09 7.18 -8.75
CA GLY A 94 -16.75 7.82 -10.02
C GLY A 94 -15.81 9.02 -9.86
N TRP A 95 -15.90 9.76 -8.75
CA TRP A 95 -14.93 10.80 -8.38
C TRP A 95 -13.54 10.22 -8.12
N ASN A 96 -13.45 9.17 -7.30
CA ASN A 96 -12.18 8.49 -7.05
C ASN A 96 -11.58 7.95 -8.36
N ASP A 97 -12.41 7.41 -9.25
CA ASP A 97 -12.01 6.95 -10.57
C ASP A 97 -11.41 8.09 -11.41
N ALA A 98 -12.15 9.19 -11.56
CA ALA A 98 -11.76 10.34 -12.37
C ALA A 98 -10.53 11.09 -11.84
N THR A 99 -10.29 11.04 -10.53
CA THR A 99 -9.26 11.88 -9.88
C THR A 99 -8.07 11.10 -9.35
N VAL A 100 -8.29 9.93 -8.74
CA VAL A 100 -7.23 9.15 -8.11
C VAL A 100 -6.54 8.25 -9.15
N MET A 101 -7.27 7.63 -10.08
CA MET A 101 -6.68 6.66 -11.01
C MET A 101 -5.63 7.27 -11.97
N PRO A 102 -5.83 8.47 -12.55
CA PRO A 102 -4.78 9.13 -13.32
C PRO A 102 -3.51 9.37 -12.50
N LEU A 103 -3.66 9.68 -11.22
CA LEU A 103 -2.56 9.95 -10.30
C LEU A 103 -1.84 8.67 -9.86
N VAL A 104 -2.57 7.57 -9.61
CA VAL A 104 -1.97 6.24 -9.38
C VAL A 104 -1.18 5.80 -10.60
N LYS A 105 -1.74 5.96 -11.81
CA LYS A 105 -1.05 5.64 -13.07
C LYS A 105 0.24 6.44 -13.22
N TRP A 106 0.19 7.74 -12.93
CA TRP A 106 1.38 8.58 -12.95
C TRP A 106 2.42 8.14 -11.91
N SER A 107 2.02 7.88 -10.67
CA SER A 107 2.93 7.43 -9.60
C SER A 107 3.59 6.09 -9.95
N MET A 108 2.83 5.13 -10.47
CA MET A 108 3.33 3.84 -10.95
C MET A 108 4.42 4.03 -12.01
N GLN A 109 4.17 4.89 -13.00
CA GLN A 109 5.14 5.19 -14.06
C GLN A 109 6.37 5.93 -13.54
N HIS A 110 6.17 6.94 -12.68
CA HIS A 110 7.24 7.74 -12.10
C HIS A 110 8.20 6.90 -11.26
N MET A 111 7.68 5.93 -10.53
CA MET A 111 8.47 5.00 -9.72
C MET A 111 9.02 3.80 -10.51
N GLY A 112 8.70 3.66 -11.80
CA GLY A 112 9.12 2.51 -12.62
C GLY A 112 8.49 1.17 -12.20
N LEU A 113 7.39 1.20 -11.45
CA LEU A 113 6.71 0.01 -10.94
C LEU A 113 5.97 -0.70 -12.09
N HIS A 114 6.11 -2.02 -12.17
CA HIS A 114 5.44 -2.86 -13.18
C HIS A 114 5.64 -2.34 -14.62
N THR A 115 6.87 -1.95 -14.96
CA THR A 115 7.23 -1.41 -16.29
C THR A 115 6.70 -2.30 -17.42
N GLY A 116 6.00 -1.70 -18.40
CA GLY A 116 5.37 -2.41 -19.51
C GLY A 116 3.96 -2.94 -19.22
N THR A 117 3.48 -2.83 -17.98
CA THR A 117 2.11 -3.25 -17.59
C THR A 117 1.18 -2.05 -17.54
N ALA A 118 -0.05 -2.20 -18.04
CA ALA A 118 -1.07 -1.17 -17.95
C ALA A 118 -1.91 -1.32 -16.66
N LEU A 119 -2.20 -0.18 -16.03
CA LEU A 119 -3.19 -0.05 -14.95
C LEU A 119 -4.58 0.12 -15.57
N PHE A 120 -5.53 -0.69 -15.12
CA PHE A 120 -6.93 -0.63 -15.49
C PHE A 120 -7.80 -0.41 -14.25
N HIS A 121 -8.95 0.20 -14.48
CA HIS A 121 -9.95 0.43 -13.46
C HIS A 121 -11.34 0.24 -14.08
N ARG A 122 -12.29 -0.21 -13.27
CA ARG A 122 -13.70 -0.35 -13.62
C ARG A 122 -14.53 0.04 -12.42
N TYR A 123 -15.54 0.85 -12.63
CA TYR A 123 -16.51 1.18 -11.60
C TYR A 123 -17.94 1.00 -12.11
N THR A 124 -18.85 0.81 -11.16
CA THR A 124 -20.29 0.87 -11.44
C THR A 124 -20.73 2.32 -11.34
N ASP A 125 -21.30 2.88 -12.39
CA ASP A 125 -21.78 4.25 -12.36
C ASP A 125 -23.17 4.36 -11.72
N ALA A 126 -23.51 5.54 -11.21
CA ALA A 126 -24.78 5.79 -10.55
C ALA A 126 -26.01 5.63 -11.49
N ARG A 127 -25.80 5.72 -12.80
CA ARG A 127 -26.86 5.54 -13.81
C ARG A 127 -27.10 4.06 -14.15
N GLY A 128 -26.19 3.18 -13.75
CA GLY A 128 -26.17 1.76 -14.11
C GLY A 128 -25.76 1.50 -15.56
N THR A 129 -25.20 2.48 -16.28
CA THR A 129 -24.78 2.30 -17.67
C THR A 129 -23.50 1.47 -17.78
N THR A 130 -22.63 1.60 -16.78
CA THR A 130 -21.41 0.84 -16.57
C THR A 130 -21.57 0.07 -15.28
N VAL A 131 -21.26 -1.23 -15.32
CA VAL A 131 -21.30 -2.11 -14.14
C VAL A 131 -19.96 -2.82 -14.04
N ALA A 132 -19.21 -2.57 -12.98
CA ALA A 132 -17.99 -3.28 -12.70
C ALA A 132 -18.32 -4.70 -12.20
N LYS A 133 -17.60 -5.68 -12.75
CA LYS A 133 -17.77 -7.11 -12.44
C LYS A 133 -16.42 -7.73 -12.18
N LEU A 134 -16.31 -8.58 -11.16
CA LEU A 134 -15.14 -9.41 -10.93
C LEU A 134 -15.02 -10.45 -12.06
N PRO A 135 -13.95 -10.42 -12.87
CA PRO A 135 -13.82 -11.36 -13.99
C PRO A 135 -13.69 -12.83 -13.57
N GLN A 136 -13.15 -13.09 -12.38
CA GLN A 136 -12.84 -14.41 -11.82
C GLN A 136 -13.95 -14.98 -10.92
N ALA A 137 -14.94 -14.19 -10.55
CA ALA A 137 -16.01 -14.66 -9.66
C ALA A 137 -17.01 -15.55 -10.44
N PRO A 138 -17.45 -16.69 -9.88
CA PRO A 138 -18.55 -17.45 -10.45
C PRO A 138 -19.78 -16.53 -10.50
N ASN A 139 -20.37 -16.38 -11.68
CA ASN A 139 -21.46 -15.44 -12.00
C ASN A 139 -21.09 -13.97 -12.21
N LYS A 140 -19.80 -13.63 -12.37
CA LYS A 140 -19.34 -12.25 -12.63
C LYS A 140 -19.89 -11.26 -11.59
N LEU A 141 -19.61 -11.56 -10.32
CA LEU A 141 -20.09 -10.80 -9.17
C LEU A 141 -19.88 -9.28 -9.36
N THR A 142 -20.94 -8.52 -9.19
CA THR A 142 -20.91 -7.06 -9.30
C THR A 142 -20.12 -6.45 -8.15
N VAL A 143 -19.32 -5.44 -8.48
CA VAL A 143 -18.61 -4.58 -7.52
C VAL A 143 -18.79 -3.13 -7.88
N ASP A 144 -18.52 -2.25 -6.93
CA ASP A 144 -18.69 -0.82 -7.14
C ASP A 144 -17.42 -0.20 -7.74
N HIS A 145 -16.23 -0.67 -7.34
CA HIS A 145 -14.95 -0.30 -7.94
C HIS A 145 -13.97 -1.47 -7.97
N LEU A 146 -13.17 -1.56 -9.03
CA LEU A 146 -12.11 -2.55 -9.20
C LEU A 146 -10.91 -1.87 -9.87
N VAL A 147 -9.75 -1.93 -9.22
CA VAL A 147 -8.47 -1.48 -9.78
C VAL A 147 -7.57 -2.69 -9.98
N TYR A 148 -6.98 -2.86 -11.15
CA TYR A 148 -6.21 -4.05 -11.51
C TYR A 148 -5.14 -3.76 -12.57
N LEU A 149 -4.09 -4.58 -12.63
CA LEU A 149 -3.12 -4.54 -13.73
C LEU A 149 -3.59 -5.40 -14.91
N GLN A 150 -2.87 -5.40 -16.02
CA GLN A 150 -3.26 -6.03 -17.31
C GLN A 150 -3.90 -7.42 -17.22
N ASN A 151 -3.55 -8.25 -16.23
CA ASN A 151 -4.27 -9.48 -15.94
C ASN A 151 -5.27 -9.30 -14.77
N PRO A 152 -6.58 -9.06 -15.05
CA PRO A 152 -7.58 -8.91 -14.00
C PRO A 152 -7.72 -10.12 -13.07
N HIS A 153 -7.34 -11.31 -13.54
CA HIS A 153 -7.52 -12.56 -12.80
C HIS A 153 -6.45 -12.81 -11.73
N ARG A 154 -5.31 -12.13 -11.82
CA ARG A 154 -4.19 -12.31 -10.88
C ARG A 154 -3.70 -11.02 -10.25
N ASP A 155 -4.01 -9.88 -10.87
CA ASP A 155 -3.42 -8.61 -10.52
C ASP A 155 -4.46 -7.56 -10.10
N THR A 156 -5.54 -7.99 -9.43
CA THR A 156 -6.43 -7.04 -8.76
C THR A 156 -5.66 -6.36 -7.63
N LEU A 157 -5.62 -5.03 -7.65
CA LEU A 157 -4.96 -4.23 -6.62
C LEU A 157 -5.92 -3.93 -5.47
N VAL A 158 -7.07 -3.34 -5.78
CA VAL A 158 -8.03 -2.82 -4.79
C VAL A 158 -9.45 -3.06 -5.26
N VAL A 159 -10.34 -3.40 -4.31
CA VAL A 159 -11.79 -3.46 -4.52
C VAL A 159 -12.49 -2.40 -3.68
N GLY A 160 -13.46 -1.69 -4.26
CA GLY A 160 -14.26 -0.69 -3.58
C GLY A 160 -15.75 -1.05 -3.49
N LEU A 161 -16.38 -0.65 -2.39
CA LEU A 161 -17.82 -0.68 -2.17
C LEU A 161 -18.37 0.70 -1.84
N GLY A 162 -19.59 1.01 -2.29
CA GLY A 162 -20.30 2.26 -1.99
C GLY A 162 -21.48 2.02 -1.06
N ARG A 163 -21.58 2.73 0.06
CA ARG A 163 -22.73 2.67 1.00
C ARG A 163 -23.15 4.07 1.39
N THR A 164 -24.42 4.27 1.71
CA THR A 164 -24.84 5.55 2.32
C THR A 164 -24.45 5.55 3.79
N SER A 165 -24.09 6.72 4.33
CA SER A 165 -23.78 6.96 5.74
C SER A 165 -24.93 6.55 6.68
N THR A 166 -26.17 6.65 6.21
CA THR A 166 -27.38 6.25 6.95
C THR A 166 -27.51 4.74 7.12
N LYS A 167 -26.93 3.95 6.21
CA LYS A 167 -26.94 2.48 6.27
C LYS A 167 -25.74 1.92 7.01
N TRP A 168 -24.60 2.56 6.87
CA TRP A 168 -23.35 2.05 7.40
C TRP A 168 -22.39 3.18 7.75
N ARG A 169 -21.79 3.04 8.94
CA ARG A 169 -20.70 3.89 9.42
C ARG A 169 -19.65 2.98 10.05
N SER A 170 -18.40 3.19 9.71
CA SER A 170 -17.24 2.45 10.19
C SER A 170 -17.11 2.47 11.71
N VAL A 171 -17.36 3.61 12.36
CA VAL A 171 -17.32 3.76 13.82
C VAL A 171 -18.32 2.82 14.51
N ALA A 172 -19.49 2.61 13.91
CA ALA A 172 -20.48 1.68 14.45
C ALA A 172 -20.00 0.22 14.35
N ALA A 173 -19.28 -0.12 13.27
CA ALA A 173 -18.67 -1.43 13.09
C ALA A 173 -17.49 -1.69 14.04
N MET A 174 -16.66 -0.66 14.31
CA MET A 174 -15.52 -0.76 15.23
C MET A 174 -15.93 -0.84 16.69
N ARG A 175 -16.94 -0.06 17.13
CA ARG A 175 -17.37 -0.04 18.54
C ARG A 175 -18.13 -1.30 18.94
N ASN A 176 -18.96 -1.83 18.03
CA ASN A 176 -19.86 -2.95 18.31
C ASN A 176 -19.70 -4.07 17.27
N PRO A 177 -18.53 -4.71 17.13
CA PRO A 177 -18.31 -5.76 16.14
C PRO A 177 -19.18 -7.00 16.40
N GLY A 178 -19.61 -7.21 17.64
CA GLY A 178 -20.46 -8.32 18.09
C GLY A 178 -21.93 -7.97 18.29
N ASP A 179 -22.44 -6.85 17.76
CA ASP A 179 -23.87 -6.52 17.85
C ASP A 179 -24.75 -7.71 17.40
N ALA A 180 -25.79 -8.03 18.17
CA ALA A 180 -26.61 -9.24 18.03
C ALA A 180 -27.26 -9.38 16.63
N ARG A 181 -27.42 -8.27 15.90
CA ARG A 181 -27.93 -8.26 14.52
C ARG A 181 -26.84 -8.27 13.44
N GLY A 182 -25.59 -8.01 13.80
CA GLY A 182 -24.44 -7.97 12.88
C GLY A 182 -24.57 -6.95 11.75
N GLU A 183 -25.48 -5.97 11.84
CA GLU A 183 -25.83 -5.08 10.72
C GLU A 183 -24.63 -4.27 10.23
N ASN A 184 -23.80 -3.82 11.17
CA ASN A 184 -22.65 -2.97 10.88
C ASN A 184 -21.45 -3.74 10.34
N THR A 185 -21.42 -5.07 10.46
CA THR A 185 -20.32 -5.88 9.93
C THR A 185 -20.59 -6.37 8.52
N TRP A 186 -21.86 -6.45 8.07
CA TRP A 186 -22.20 -6.98 6.74
C TRP A 186 -21.41 -6.34 5.57
N PRO A 187 -21.24 -5.02 5.48
CA PRO A 187 -20.44 -4.44 4.40
C PRO A 187 -18.96 -4.86 4.44
N ILE A 188 -18.38 -5.02 5.63
CA ILE A 188 -17.01 -5.52 5.82
C ILE A 188 -16.92 -6.99 5.40
N ARG A 189 -17.92 -7.80 5.77
CA ARG A 189 -18.01 -9.22 5.38
C ARG A 189 -18.13 -9.39 3.87
N GLN A 190 -18.94 -8.54 3.23
CA GLN A 190 -19.07 -8.50 1.78
C GLN A 190 -17.74 -8.13 1.13
N LEU A 191 -17.07 -7.08 1.63
CA LEU A 191 -15.78 -6.66 1.10
C LEU A 191 -14.72 -7.76 1.27
N ALA A 192 -14.67 -8.43 2.41
CA ALA A 192 -13.78 -9.57 2.65
C ALA A 192 -13.98 -10.68 1.60
N ASN A 193 -15.25 -11.04 1.32
CA ASN A 193 -15.56 -12.01 0.26
C ASN A 193 -15.09 -11.53 -1.12
N LEU A 194 -15.28 -10.26 -1.44
CA LEU A 194 -14.84 -9.70 -2.72
C LEU A 194 -13.31 -9.73 -2.85
N CYS A 195 -12.61 -9.28 -1.82
CA CYS A 195 -11.15 -9.34 -1.72
C CYS A 195 -10.64 -10.78 -1.94
N ALA A 196 -11.23 -11.76 -1.24
CA ALA A 196 -10.92 -13.19 -1.42
C ALA A 196 -11.10 -13.65 -2.87
N GLN A 197 -12.25 -13.33 -3.47
CA GLN A 197 -12.56 -13.70 -4.85
C GLN A 197 -11.66 -12.98 -5.86
N SER A 198 -11.10 -11.83 -5.50
CA SER A 198 -10.16 -11.08 -6.34
C SER A 198 -8.68 -11.33 -6.11
N GLY A 199 -8.33 -12.13 -5.11
CA GLY A 199 -6.93 -12.41 -4.79
C GLY A 199 -6.15 -11.17 -4.31
N THR A 200 -6.85 -10.15 -3.79
CA THR A 200 -6.21 -9.02 -3.09
C THR A 200 -6.62 -9.01 -1.63
N ARG A 201 -5.74 -8.49 -0.77
CA ARG A 201 -6.06 -8.17 0.61
C ARG A 201 -6.63 -6.76 0.82
N TYR A 202 -6.55 -5.89 -0.19
CA TYR A 202 -6.87 -4.47 -0.04
C TYR A 202 -8.25 -4.13 -0.59
N GLY A 203 -9.02 -3.38 0.19
CA GLY A 203 -10.28 -2.82 -0.26
C GLY A 203 -10.68 -1.59 0.51
N TYR A 204 -11.75 -0.94 0.10
CA TYR A 204 -12.32 0.19 0.84
C TYR A 204 -13.85 0.23 0.73
N ILE A 205 -14.47 0.95 1.68
CA ILE A 205 -15.90 1.27 1.67
C ILE A 205 -16.03 2.79 1.66
N GLN A 206 -16.62 3.34 0.61
CA GLN A 206 -16.92 4.77 0.46
C GLN A 206 -18.35 5.04 0.90
N THR A 207 -18.52 6.08 1.71
CA THR A 207 -19.81 6.71 2.01
C THR A 207 -19.76 8.20 1.69
N ASP A 208 -20.89 8.88 1.86
CA ASP A 208 -20.96 10.33 1.75
C ASP A 208 -20.26 11.09 2.89
N GLU A 209 -19.98 10.44 4.03
CA GLU A 209 -19.33 11.07 5.20
C GLU A 209 -17.87 10.61 5.43
N GLU A 210 -17.47 9.47 4.86
CA GLU A 210 -16.18 8.84 5.16
C GLU A 210 -15.78 7.80 4.10
N LEU A 211 -14.49 7.49 4.04
CA LEU A 211 -13.93 6.32 3.38
C LEU A 211 -13.23 5.45 4.43
N ALA A 212 -13.61 4.17 4.50
CA ALA A 212 -12.94 3.19 5.34
C ALA A 212 -12.02 2.31 4.50
N VAL A 213 -10.71 2.36 4.74
CA VAL A 213 -9.74 1.45 4.11
C VAL A 213 -9.64 0.15 4.90
N CYS A 214 -9.42 -0.96 4.21
CA CYS A 214 -9.36 -2.29 4.78
C CYS A 214 -8.16 -3.07 4.23
N CYS A 215 -7.42 -3.73 5.12
CA CYS A 215 -6.44 -4.76 4.79
C CYS A 215 -6.83 -6.07 5.49
N PHE A 216 -7.14 -7.09 4.69
CA PHE A 216 -7.62 -8.38 5.19
C PHE A 216 -6.47 -9.37 5.38
N GLY A 217 -6.54 -10.15 6.45
CA GLY A 217 -5.74 -11.35 6.65
C GLY A 217 -6.66 -12.55 6.80
N ALA A 218 -6.23 -13.71 6.33
CA ALA A 218 -6.96 -14.95 6.53
C ALA A 218 -6.02 -16.15 6.42
N LYS A 219 -6.33 -17.21 7.17
CA LYS A 219 -5.60 -18.47 7.10
C LYS A 219 -5.98 -19.23 5.83
N PRO A 220 -5.00 -19.67 5.02
CA PRO A 220 -5.30 -20.51 3.88
C PRO A 220 -5.96 -21.82 4.35
N PRO A 221 -6.82 -22.42 3.51
CA PRO A 221 -7.45 -23.69 3.85
C PRO A 221 -6.37 -24.74 4.13
N THR A 222 -6.51 -25.49 5.24
CA THR A 222 -5.63 -26.63 5.53
C THR A 222 -5.92 -27.77 4.54
N SER A 223 -4.85 -28.37 4.01
CA SER A 223 -4.88 -29.33 2.90
C SER A 223 -5.56 -30.67 3.22
N ASP A 224 -6.00 -30.91 4.46
CA ASP A 224 -6.63 -32.17 4.87
C ASP A 224 -7.96 -32.49 4.17
N LYS A 225 -8.46 -31.57 3.32
CA LYS A 225 -9.63 -31.79 2.45
C LYS A 225 -9.33 -31.72 0.96
N ALA A 226 -8.06 -31.52 0.57
CA ALA A 226 -7.66 -31.34 -0.82
C ALA A 226 -7.56 -32.66 -1.61
N ASP A 227 -7.55 -33.81 -0.92
CA ASP A 227 -7.21 -35.11 -1.50
C ASP A 227 -8.40 -36.08 -1.68
N THR A 228 -9.63 -35.55 -1.73
CA THR A 228 -10.74 -36.32 -2.29
C THR A 228 -10.87 -35.89 -3.74
N GLY A 229 -10.56 -36.80 -4.69
CA GLY A 229 -10.49 -36.57 -6.14
C GLY A 229 -11.79 -36.11 -6.85
N ALA A 230 -12.67 -35.39 -6.17
CA ALA A 230 -13.85 -34.74 -6.71
C ALA A 230 -13.46 -33.42 -7.39
N ARG A 231 -13.02 -33.52 -8.66
CA ARG A 231 -12.61 -32.43 -9.55
C ARG A 231 -13.68 -31.34 -9.83
N TRP A 232 -14.85 -31.38 -9.19
CA TRP A 232 -15.98 -30.47 -9.45
C TRP A 232 -16.81 -30.08 -8.21
N GLN A 233 -16.30 -30.26 -7.00
CA GLN A 233 -16.95 -29.71 -5.80
C GLN A 233 -16.50 -28.28 -5.53
N GLU A 234 -17.48 -27.45 -5.16
CA GLU A 234 -17.53 -25.99 -5.07
C GLU A 234 -16.23 -25.26 -4.68
N PRO A 235 -15.97 -24.02 -5.18
CA PRO A 235 -14.74 -23.25 -4.94
C PRO A 235 -14.62 -22.70 -3.51
N HIS A 236 -15.25 -23.34 -2.52
CA HIS A 236 -15.16 -23.03 -1.11
C HIS A 236 -13.96 -23.73 -0.47
N ASN A 237 -12.78 -23.49 -1.03
CA ASN A 237 -11.53 -23.44 -0.29
C ASN A 237 -11.66 -22.31 0.73
N LYS A 238 -12.32 -22.59 1.86
CA LYS A 238 -12.66 -21.57 2.86
C LYS A 238 -11.40 -21.15 3.56
N TRP A 239 -10.93 -19.96 3.19
CA TRP A 239 -10.09 -19.16 4.06
C TRP A 239 -10.75 -19.10 5.44
N ASP A 240 -9.98 -19.42 6.47
CA ASP A 240 -10.41 -19.42 7.86
C ASP A 240 -9.72 -18.27 8.63
N ASP A 241 -10.10 -18.07 9.89
CA ASP A 241 -9.45 -17.08 10.78
C ASP A 241 -9.29 -15.68 10.17
N TRP A 242 -10.41 -15.13 9.69
CA TRP A 242 -10.43 -13.84 9.02
C TRP A 242 -10.17 -12.70 9.99
N SER A 243 -9.38 -11.74 9.55
CA SER A 243 -9.15 -10.48 10.24
C SER A 243 -9.15 -9.30 9.28
N VAL A 244 -9.39 -8.10 9.79
CA VAL A 244 -9.32 -6.85 9.02
C VAL A 244 -8.68 -5.75 9.84
N SER A 245 -7.60 -5.18 9.32
CA SER A 245 -7.08 -3.87 9.75
C SER A 245 -7.90 -2.79 9.05
N LEU A 246 -8.61 -1.96 9.80
CA LEU A 246 -9.49 -0.91 9.29
C LEU A 246 -9.03 0.48 9.76
N MET A 247 -9.00 1.45 8.84
CA MET A 247 -8.80 2.87 9.16
C MET A 247 -9.88 3.71 8.49
N VAL A 248 -10.34 4.75 9.18
CA VAL A 248 -11.42 5.63 8.74
C VAL A 248 -10.85 6.97 8.36
N VAL A 249 -11.24 7.45 7.18
CA VAL A 249 -10.83 8.74 6.64
C VAL A 249 -12.08 9.57 6.40
N PRO A 250 -12.33 10.62 7.20
CA PRO A 250 -13.50 11.47 7.05
C PRO A 250 -13.58 12.14 5.67
N TRP A 251 -14.80 12.47 5.24
CA TRP A 251 -15.02 13.33 4.09
C TRP A 251 -14.49 14.73 4.42
N ASN A 252 -13.44 15.17 3.72
CA ASN A 252 -12.68 16.38 4.09
C ASN A 252 -13.40 17.69 3.75
N THR A 253 -14.49 17.98 4.44
CA THR A 253 -15.21 19.26 4.37
C THR A 253 -14.44 20.39 5.05
N GLU A 254 -13.63 20.06 6.06
CA GLU A 254 -12.99 21.01 6.98
C GLU A 254 -11.52 21.30 6.66
N LEU A 255 -11.05 21.13 5.42
CA LEU A 255 -9.66 21.46 5.03
C LEU A 255 -9.28 22.96 5.16
N CYS A 256 -10.10 23.79 5.82
CA CYS A 256 -9.79 25.18 6.17
C CYS A 256 -10.16 25.49 7.62
N GLY A 257 -9.16 25.85 8.44
CA GLY A 257 -9.34 26.27 9.84
C GLY A 257 -8.08 26.77 10.56
N SER A 258 -6.86 26.43 10.11
CA SER A 258 -5.64 27.11 10.58
C SER A 258 -5.23 28.13 9.53
N GLY A 259 -5.44 29.42 9.82
CA GLY A 259 -5.07 30.57 8.99
C GLY A 259 -3.57 30.78 8.78
N ASP A 260 -2.82 29.69 8.64
CA ASP A 260 -1.44 29.73 8.20
C ASP A 260 -1.44 29.66 6.69
N ALA A 261 -1.20 30.81 6.05
CA ALA A 261 -0.93 30.95 4.61
C ALA A 261 0.30 30.16 4.12
N SER A 262 0.81 29.23 4.92
CA SER A 262 1.94 28.35 4.68
C SER A 262 1.54 26.88 4.48
N GLY A 263 0.33 26.58 3.97
CA GLY A 263 0.00 25.26 3.37
C GLY A 263 0.26 24.00 4.22
N GLY A 264 0.54 24.14 5.52
CA GLY A 264 1.13 23.09 6.36
C GLY A 264 0.10 22.16 7.01
N GLY A 265 -1.13 22.66 7.26
CA GLY A 265 -2.21 21.87 7.87
C GLY A 265 -2.75 20.79 6.93
N ALA A 266 -2.91 21.11 5.65
CA ALA A 266 -3.35 20.18 4.61
C ALA A 266 -2.38 18.99 4.44
N ARG A 267 -1.08 19.21 4.63
CA ARG A 267 -0.04 18.16 4.53
C ARG A 267 -0.04 17.15 5.69
N ARG A 268 -0.86 17.38 6.72
CA ARG A 268 -0.92 16.57 7.95
C ARG A 268 -2.19 15.74 8.09
N ILE A 269 -3.04 15.68 7.06
CA ILE A 269 -4.33 14.98 7.13
C ILE A 269 -4.42 13.94 6.02
N LEU A 270 -4.90 12.74 6.35
CA LEU A 270 -5.27 11.75 5.35
C LEU A 270 -6.59 12.16 4.70
N THR A 271 -6.63 12.20 3.38
CA THR A 271 -7.84 12.51 2.61
C THR A 271 -8.45 11.28 1.97
N THR A 272 -9.73 11.33 1.57
CA THR A 272 -10.38 10.19 0.91
C THR A 272 -9.86 9.95 -0.51
N GLU A 273 -9.02 10.83 -1.06
CA GLU A 273 -8.26 10.63 -2.30
C GLU A 273 -6.87 10.05 -2.01
N LEU A 274 -6.17 10.56 -0.98
CA LEU A 274 -4.89 10.02 -0.53
C LEU A 274 -5.01 8.55 -0.10
N ALA A 275 -6.09 8.19 0.57
CA ALA A 275 -6.30 6.85 1.11
C ALA A 275 -6.39 5.75 0.02
N PRO A 276 -7.27 5.84 -1.00
CA PRO A 276 -7.31 4.89 -2.10
C PRO A 276 -6.05 4.98 -2.98
N TRP A 277 -5.43 6.16 -3.13
CA TRP A 277 -4.12 6.26 -3.79
C TRP A 277 -3.09 5.41 -3.06
N TRP A 278 -2.98 5.57 -1.74
CA TRP A 278 -2.00 4.84 -0.92
C TRP A 278 -2.29 3.34 -0.90
N LEU A 279 -3.55 2.92 -0.79
CA LEU A 279 -3.92 1.51 -0.94
C LEU A 279 -3.44 0.93 -2.28
N CYS A 280 -3.59 1.66 -3.38
CA CYS A 280 -3.09 1.22 -4.68
C CYS A 280 -1.56 1.12 -4.66
N MET A 281 -0.85 2.09 -4.09
CA MET A 281 0.62 2.05 -3.98
C MET A 281 1.11 0.87 -3.14
N LEU A 282 0.43 0.55 -2.03
CA LEU A 282 0.72 -0.63 -1.22
C LEU A 282 0.51 -1.93 -2.03
N ALA A 283 -0.58 -2.01 -2.78
CA ALA A 283 -0.92 -3.17 -3.61
C ALA A 283 -0.01 -3.33 -4.85
N LEU A 284 0.58 -2.24 -5.33
CA LEU A 284 1.58 -2.23 -6.41
C LEU A 284 2.95 -2.74 -5.93
N SER A 285 3.19 -2.77 -4.63
CA SER A 285 4.42 -3.34 -4.09
C SER A 285 4.43 -4.87 -4.22
N ASP A 286 5.55 -5.42 -4.68
CA ASP A 286 5.68 -6.85 -4.95
C ASP A 286 5.53 -7.69 -3.68
N GLY A 287 4.79 -8.79 -3.78
CA GLY A 287 4.59 -9.74 -2.67
C GLY A 287 3.62 -9.28 -1.56
N HIS A 288 3.10 -8.05 -1.61
CA HIS A 288 2.22 -7.51 -0.57
C HIS A 288 0.74 -7.48 -0.92
N ARG A 289 0.37 -7.89 -2.14
CA ARG A 289 -1.02 -7.92 -2.63
C ARG A 289 -1.84 -9.15 -2.23
N PRO A 290 -1.33 -10.40 -2.32
CA PRO A 290 -2.14 -11.60 -2.12
C PRO A 290 -2.74 -11.67 -0.72
N LEU A 291 -3.88 -12.33 -0.56
CA LEU A 291 -4.39 -12.67 0.77
C LEU A 291 -3.43 -13.67 1.45
N VAL A 292 -3.06 -13.40 2.70
CA VAL A 292 -2.11 -14.20 3.50
C VAL A 292 -2.58 -14.27 4.95
N GLU A 293 -1.95 -15.13 5.76
CA GLU A 293 -2.20 -15.15 7.20
C GLU A 293 -1.92 -13.79 7.82
N THR A 294 -2.72 -13.41 8.81
CA THR A 294 -2.59 -12.11 9.49
C THR A 294 -1.16 -11.83 9.99
N LYS A 295 -0.47 -12.87 10.49
CA LYS A 295 0.91 -12.78 11.00
C LYS A 295 1.97 -12.61 9.90
N GLU A 296 1.63 -12.93 8.66
CA GLU A 296 2.52 -12.81 7.48
C GLU A 296 2.36 -11.45 6.80
N ILE A 297 1.38 -10.64 7.21
CA ILE A 297 1.20 -9.28 6.71
C ILE A 297 2.34 -8.42 7.27
N VAL A 298 3.23 -7.99 6.39
CA VAL A 298 4.28 -7.01 6.70
C VAL A 298 3.64 -5.68 7.06
N ALA A 299 4.01 -5.12 8.21
CA ALA A 299 3.55 -3.81 8.65
C ALA A 299 3.94 -2.73 7.63
N ILE A 300 3.03 -1.78 7.36
CA ILE A 300 3.22 -0.76 6.30
C ILE A 300 4.20 0.34 6.66
N ASP A 301 4.69 0.36 7.90
CA ASP A 301 5.78 1.20 8.40
C ASP A 301 7.10 0.41 8.52
N SER A 302 7.19 -0.79 7.94
CA SER A 302 8.37 -1.65 8.05
C SER A 302 9.54 -1.16 7.17
N TRP A 303 10.72 -1.09 7.80
CA TRP A 303 11.99 -0.76 7.16
C TRP A 303 12.99 -1.88 7.37
N GLU A 304 13.76 -2.20 6.34
CA GLU A 304 14.89 -3.14 6.41
C GLU A 304 16.21 -2.39 6.29
N ARG A 305 17.26 -2.85 6.99
CA ARG A 305 18.62 -2.34 6.78
C ARG A 305 19.31 -3.18 5.71
N VAL A 306 19.86 -2.52 4.69
CA VAL A 306 20.52 -3.16 3.55
C VAL A 306 21.88 -2.54 3.34
N TYR A 307 22.91 -3.37 3.08
CA TYR A 307 24.22 -2.90 2.69
C TYR A 307 24.32 -2.79 1.17
N LEU A 308 24.54 -1.58 0.67
CA LEU A 308 24.71 -1.31 -0.76
C LEU A 308 26.18 -1.46 -1.13
N HIS A 309 26.57 -2.65 -1.58
CA HIS A 309 27.96 -2.98 -1.94
C HIS A 309 28.58 -1.99 -2.93
N LYS A 310 27.81 -1.51 -3.91
CA LYS A 310 28.28 -0.55 -4.92
C LYS A 310 28.62 0.84 -4.36
N GLU A 311 27.94 1.23 -3.29
CA GLU A 311 28.06 2.57 -2.69
C GLU A 311 28.79 2.53 -1.34
N CYS A 312 29.23 1.34 -0.92
CA CYS A 312 29.90 1.06 0.35
C CYS A 312 29.18 1.66 1.58
N ARG A 313 27.85 1.74 1.56
CA ARG A 313 27.06 2.35 2.64
C ARG A 313 25.87 1.50 3.07
N TRP A 314 25.44 1.73 4.30
CA TRP A 314 24.21 1.19 4.84
C TRP A 314 23.03 2.11 4.54
N VAL A 315 21.90 1.52 4.17
CA VAL A 315 20.64 2.23 3.99
C VAL A 315 19.52 1.54 4.77
N ARG A 316 18.50 2.31 5.15
CA ARG A 316 17.19 1.78 5.50
C ARG A 316 16.31 1.85 4.27
N ARG A 317 15.83 0.71 3.82
CA ARG A 317 14.90 0.58 2.69
C ARG A 317 13.49 0.32 3.20
N HIS A 318 12.52 1.09 2.75
CA HIS A 318 11.12 0.86 3.08
C HIS A 318 10.57 -0.35 2.32
N ARG A 319 9.88 -1.27 3.00
CA ARG A 319 9.45 -2.54 2.41
C ARG A 319 8.47 -2.39 1.24
N TYR A 320 7.61 -1.37 1.26
CA TYR A 320 6.59 -1.20 0.22
C TYR A 320 7.06 -0.30 -0.94
N SER A 321 7.66 0.84 -0.62
CA SER A 321 8.05 1.84 -1.64
C SER A 321 9.45 1.62 -2.19
N SER A 322 10.23 0.72 -1.58
CA SER A 322 11.68 0.57 -1.83
C SER A 322 12.48 1.86 -1.66
N TRP A 323 11.92 2.86 -0.97
CA TRP A 323 12.58 4.12 -0.71
C TRP A 323 13.74 3.94 0.25
N GLU A 324 14.89 4.51 -0.08
CA GLU A 324 16.11 4.34 0.69
C GLU A 324 16.51 5.64 1.37
N VAL A 325 16.85 5.53 2.66
CA VAL A 325 17.44 6.63 3.43
C VAL A 325 18.77 6.16 4.02
N PRO A 326 19.77 7.05 4.15
CA PRO A 326 21.05 6.70 4.79
C PRO A 326 20.84 6.10 6.18
N ALA A 327 21.70 5.15 6.54
CA ALA A 327 21.66 4.47 7.83
C ALA A 327 23.06 4.22 8.38
N ASP A 328 23.17 4.19 9.69
CA ASP A 328 24.39 3.76 10.36
C ASP A 328 24.58 2.24 10.23
N PRO A 329 25.83 1.74 10.27
CA PRO A 329 26.10 0.31 10.31
C PRO A 329 25.37 -0.36 11.49
N PRO A 330 25.00 -1.65 11.36
CA PRO A 330 24.47 -2.39 12.49
C PRO A 330 25.51 -2.41 13.61
N PRO A 331 25.08 -2.40 14.89
CA PRO A 331 25.99 -2.62 16.00
C PRO A 331 26.73 -3.96 15.77
N PRO A 332 28.00 -4.07 16.20
CA PRO A 332 28.70 -5.36 16.18
C PRO A 332 27.83 -6.40 16.86
N SER A 333 27.80 -7.64 16.33
CA SER A 333 27.22 -8.75 17.07
C SER A 333 27.81 -8.75 18.48
N ALA A 334 26.97 -8.91 19.51
CA ALA A 334 27.48 -9.08 20.85
C ALA A 334 28.56 -10.16 20.79
N TYR A 335 29.77 -9.83 21.22
CA TYR A 335 30.81 -10.85 21.37
C TYR A 335 30.21 -11.88 22.33
N GLU A 336 29.89 -13.06 21.80
CA GLU A 336 29.80 -14.24 22.65
C GLU A 336 31.21 -14.38 23.22
N THR A 337 31.40 -13.92 24.46
CA THR A 337 32.55 -14.34 25.25
C THR A 337 32.60 -15.85 25.10
N PRO A 338 33.69 -16.41 24.52
CA PRO A 338 33.87 -17.85 24.53
C PRO A 338 33.62 -18.32 25.96
N GLU A 339 32.88 -19.42 26.13
CA GLU A 339 32.76 -20.02 27.47
C GLU A 339 34.16 -20.08 28.10
N PRO A 340 34.30 -19.81 29.41
CA PRO A 340 35.60 -19.85 30.09
C PRO A 340 36.09 -21.31 30.17
N GLY A 341 36.47 -21.86 29.02
CA GLY A 341 37.12 -23.14 28.82
C GLY A 341 38.58 -22.85 28.51
N ASN A 342 39.40 -22.85 29.54
CA ASN A 342 40.87 -22.99 29.53
C ASN A 342 41.60 -22.32 28.35
N ALA A 343 42.08 -21.10 28.56
CA ALA A 343 43.11 -20.46 27.73
C ALA A 343 44.39 -21.33 27.53
N ALA A 344 44.55 -22.39 28.32
CA ALA A 344 45.60 -23.40 28.16
C ALA A 344 45.41 -24.31 26.94
N THR A 345 44.18 -24.52 26.45
CA THR A 345 43.93 -25.42 25.30
C THR A 345 44.19 -24.72 23.96
N LEU A 346 43.91 -23.42 23.87
CA LEU A 346 44.20 -22.63 22.65
C LEU A 346 45.71 -22.41 22.46
N ALA A 347 46.48 -22.27 23.54
CA ALA A 347 47.94 -22.12 23.47
C ALA A 347 48.67 -23.42 23.07
N ALA A 348 48.06 -24.59 23.30
CA ALA A 348 48.62 -25.88 22.91
C ALA A 348 48.46 -26.15 21.40
N ASP A 349 47.37 -25.71 20.78
CA ASP A 349 47.12 -25.90 19.34
C ASP A 349 47.88 -24.91 18.44
N VAL A 350 48.23 -23.73 18.95
CA VAL A 350 49.01 -22.72 18.20
C VAL A 350 50.52 -23.02 18.26
N GLY A 351 50.96 -23.94 19.11
CA GLY A 351 52.37 -24.27 19.33
C GLY A 351 52.98 -25.35 18.43
N ALA A 352 52.23 -25.98 17.52
CA ALA A 352 52.69 -27.23 16.87
C ALA A 352 52.91 -27.18 15.35
N ASN A 353 52.71 -26.06 14.65
CA ASN A 353 53.13 -25.91 13.24
C ASN A 353 53.47 -24.45 12.91
N GLY A 354 54.59 -23.98 13.45
CA GLY A 354 55.23 -22.74 13.02
C GLY A 354 55.88 -22.91 11.65
N GLN A 355 55.17 -22.53 10.59
CA GLN A 355 55.79 -22.11 9.34
C GLN A 355 55.62 -20.60 9.19
N ASN A 356 56.74 -19.88 9.31
CA ASN A 356 56.83 -18.44 9.15
C ASN A 356 56.51 -18.04 7.71
N TRP A 357 55.35 -17.41 7.50
CA TRP A 357 54.94 -16.85 6.21
C TRP A 357 55.54 -15.46 5.93
N PHE A 358 56.42 -14.94 6.79
CA PHE A 358 56.95 -13.57 6.71
C PHE A 358 58.42 -13.46 6.26
N ASP A 359 59.09 -14.56 5.91
CA ASP A 359 60.50 -14.53 5.44
C ASP A 359 60.65 -14.37 3.91
N LEU A 360 59.68 -13.77 3.21
CA LEU A 360 59.69 -13.64 1.74
C LEU A 360 59.76 -12.20 1.20
N ILE A 361 60.34 -11.28 1.96
CA ILE A 361 60.76 -9.97 1.40
C ILE A 361 62.13 -9.61 1.99
N ASP A 362 63.19 -9.97 1.26
CA ASP A 362 64.54 -9.43 1.49
C ASP A 362 64.59 -7.98 0.97
N PRO A 363 64.84 -6.97 1.82
CA PRO A 363 64.93 -5.57 1.39
C PRO A 363 66.17 -5.24 0.53
N ALA A 364 67.08 -6.19 0.28
CA ALA A 364 68.35 -5.95 -0.40
C ALA A 364 68.29 -5.99 -1.95
N THR A 365 67.12 -6.14 -2.58
CA THR A 365 67.00 -6.28 -4.06
C THR A 365 66.33 -5.12 -4.79
N ILE A 366 66.05 -3.99 -4.14
CA ILE A 366 65.54 -2.79 -4.82
C ILE A 366 66.67 -1.77 -4.98
N ASP A 367 67.44 -1.90 -6.07
CA ASP A 367 68.35 -0.86 -6.54
C ASP A 367 67.55 0.19 -7.33
N LEU A 368 67.35 1.35 -6.69
CA LEU A 368 66.84 2.57 -7.29
C LEU A 368 68.04 3.43 -7.72
N THR A 369 68.57 3.19 -8.91
CA THR A 369 69.45 4.16 -9.57
C THR A 369 69.08 4.34 -11.03
N GLY A 370 69.02 5.60 -11.44
CA GLY A 370 68.26 6.07 -12.59
C GLY A 370 68.88 5.77 -13.95
N ALA A 371 68.03 5.86 -14.97
CA ALA A 371 68.46 6.21 -16.32
C ALA A 371 67.34 6.96 -17.04
N ASN A 372 67.69 8.15 -17.50
CA ASN A 372 66.94 9.02 -18.40
C ASN A 372 66.42 8.26 -19.64
N PHE A 373 65.21 8.59 -20.08
CA PHE A 373 64.81 8.38 -21.47
C PHE A 373 64.24 9.67 -22.05
N ASP A 374 65.17 10.43 -22.65
CA ASP A 374 64.90 11.34 -23.76
C ASP A 374 64.65 10.50 -25.02
N GLY A 375 63.72 10.98 -25.87
CA GLY A 375 63.93 10.94 -27.31
C GLY A 375 63.24 9.85 -28.15
N MET A 376 62.39 10.36 -29.05
CA MET A 376 62.22 9.95 -30.46
C MET A 376 61.28 8.79 -30.81
N TRP A 377 60.19 9.20 -31.48
CA TRP A 377 59.45 8.47 -32.51
C TRP A 377 60.36 8.04 -33.67
N PRO A 378 60.03 6.95 -34.40
CA PRO A 378 59.33 7.15 -35.67
C PRO A 378 58.33 6.04 -36.07
N VAL A 379 57.21 6.44 -36.68
CA VAL A 379 56.71 6.21 -38.06
C VAL A 379 55.20 6.44 -38.07
#